data_AF-A0A455U7W4-F1
#
_entry.id   AF-A0A455U7W4-F1
#
_cell.length_a   1.000
_cell.length_b   1.000
_cell.length_c   1.000
_cell.angle_alpha   90.00
_cell.angle_beta   90.00
_cell.angle_gamma   90.00
#
_symmetry.space_group_name_H-M   'P 1'
#
loop_
_entity.id
_entity.type
_entity.pdbx_description
1 polymer ?
#
loop_
_entity_poly.entity_id
_entity_poly.type
_entity_poly.pdbx_seq_one_letter_code
_entity_poly.pdbx_strand_id
1 'polypeptide(L)'
;MTLKDGYSEDEIDSIIAAGGRQGEIFDRLRNLRDRYSEQIRKQYPQTRHMPRRVSGYNLDDLLPERGFNLASALCGSEGTCMTVLQATLKLTDNVAHRTLMVVGFDNVAMAGDHVPLIIEAGPIALEAIDKRLFQHEADQHMNEETLEQMPKGDAFLMIEFGGENAEDTDAQARQLIGRLQRLTAHPAIIRLFTTRNTPTAFGPCAKPAWGDRFPAARTTTALAGLGRRRGAARKVGNYVRDIKQLYKSTATSAQFMGISARVVSIHGSISIYSPKKGSKRIATLPRKPLIWWSPMAGRCPGNTVMARRVANCSRECTDRN
;
A
#
# COMPACT_ATOMS: atom_id res chain seq x y z
N MET A 1 -6.80 -12.50 -27.22
CA MET A 1 -8.04 -11.72 -27.00
C MET A 1 -7.64 -10.34 -26.49
N THR A 2 -8.21 -9.27 -27.04
CA THR A 2 -8.02 -7.90 -26.55
C THR A 2 -9.22 -7.50 -25.71
N LEU A 3 -8.96 -6.98 -24.50
CA LEU A 3 -10.00 -6.52 -23.57
C LEU A 3 -10.20 -5.01 -23.70
N LYS A 4 -11.43 -4.55 -23.50
CA LYS A 4 -11.79 -3.13 -23.40
C LYS A 4 -12.41 -2.78 -22.04
N ASP A 5 -12.54 -1.48 -21.77
CA ASP A 5 -13.04 -0.93 -20.50
C ASP A 5 -14.53 -1.23 -20.22
N GLY A 6 -15.27 -1.82 -21.17
CA GLY A 6 -16.66 -2.24 -20.95
C GLY A 6 -17.33 -2.86 -22.17
N TYR A 7 -18.34 -3.68 -21.95
CA TYR A 7 -19.15 -4.37 -22.95
C TYR A 7 -20.63 -4.15 -22.65
N SER A 8 -21.39 -3.75 -23.67
CA SER A 8 -22.86 -3.73 -23.58
C SER A 8 -23.43 -5.16 -23.60
N GLU A 9 -24.66 -5.35 -23.12
CA GLU A 9 -25.30 -6.68 -23.15
C GLU A 9 -25.41 -7.22 -24.58
N ASP A 10 -25.76 -6.37 -25.56
CA ASP A 10 -25.83 -6.77 -26.97
C ASP A 10 -24.47 -7.24 -27.52
N GLU A 11 -23.38 -6.61 -27.11
CA GLU A 11 -22.02 -7.06 -27.47
C GLU A 11 -21.67 -8.38 -26.80
N ILE A 12 -22.07 -8.57 -25.53
CA ILE A 12 -21.88 -9.83 -24.82
C ILE A 12 -22.64 -10.95 -25.53
N ASP A 13 -23.90 -10.73 -25.89
CA ASP A 13 -24.73 -11.68 -26.64
C ASP A 13 -24.10 -12.02 -27.99
N SER A 14 -23.63 -11.00 -28.72
CA SER A 14 -22.95 -11.19 -30.00
C SER A 14 -21.68 -12.03 -29.87
N ILE A 15 -20.87 -11.79 -28.82
CA ILE A 15 -19.65 -12.57 -28.53
C ILE A 15 -20.00 -14.02 -28.17
N ILE A 16 -21.06 -14.24 -27.39
CA ILE A 16 -21.50 -15.58 -27.00
C ILE A 16 -22.04 -16.35 -28.21
N ALA A 17 -22.87 -15.70 -29.03
CA ALA A 17 -23.46 -16.29 -30.24
C ALA A 17 -22.40 -16.64 -31.30
N ALA A 18 -21.34 -15.84 -31.41
CA ALA A 18 -20.19 -16.16 -32.27
C ALA A 18 -19.45 -17.44 -31.85
N GLY A 19 -19.63 -17.89 -30.60
CA GLY A 19 -19.11 -19.16 -30.10
C GLY A 19 -17.59 -19.20 -29.89
N GLY A 20 -17.06 -20.42 -29.82
CA GLY A 20 -15.65 -20.68 -29.54
C GLY A 20 -15.22 -20.29 -28.13
N ARG A 21 -13.90 -20.30 -27.88
CA ARG A 21 -13.35 -20.13 -26.53
C ARG A 21 -13.71 -18.80 -25.88
N GLN A 22 -13.79 -17.73 -26.68
CA GLN A 22 -14.15 -16.41 -26.17
C GLN A 22 -15.63 -16.35 -25.77
N GLY A 23 -16.54 -16.87 -26.60
CA GLY A 23 -17.97 -16.96 -26.28
C GLY A 23 -18.22 -17.76 -25.00
N GLU A 24 -17.56 -18.91 -24.83
CA GLU A 24 -17.64 -19.72 -23.60
C GLU A 24 -17.21 -18.94 -22.34
N ILE A 25 -16.16 -18.13 -22.44
CA ILE A 25 -15.67 -17.33 -21.31
C ILE A 25 -16.69 -16.25 -20.95
N PHE A 26 -17.23 -15.55 -21.95
CA PHE A 26 -18.24 -14.50 -21.73
C PHE A 26 -19.52 -15.07 -21.14
N ASP A 27 -20.00 -16.18 -21.67
CA ASP A 27 -21.19 -16.85 -21.14
C ASP A 27 -21.00 -17.26 -19.67
N ARG A 28 -19.87 -17.90 -19.34
CA ARG A 28 -19.59 -18.32 -17.95
C ARG A 28 -19.43 -17.14 -17.00
N LEU A 29 -18.79 -16.06 -17.43
CA LEU A 29 -18.61 -14.86 -16.61
C LEU A 29 -19.93 -14.11 -16.40
N ARG A 30 -20.75 -13.99 -17.45
CA ARG A 30 -22.12 -13.46 -17.34
C ARG A 30 -22.95 -14.29 -16.37
N ASN A 31 -22.94 -15.62 -16.53
CA ASN A 31 -23.66 -16.53 -15.63
C ASN A 31 -23.19 -16.41 -14.17
N LEU A 32 -21.89 -16.22 -13.93
CA LEU A 32 -21.34 -15.97 -12.59
C LEU A 32 -21.83 -14.62 -12.04
N ARG A 33 -21.73 -13.55 -12.83
CA ARG A 33 -22.21 -12.21 -12.47
C ARG A 33 -23.68 -12.27 -12.07
N ASP A 34 -24.53 -12.81 -12.93
CA ASP A 34 -25.98 -12.80 -12.75
C ASP A 34 -26.39 -13.61 -11.52
N ARG A 35 -25.81 -14.81 -11.36
CA ARG A 35 -26.05 -15.68 -10.21
C ARG A 35 -25.70 -15.05 -8.87
N TYR A 36 -24.62 -14.26 -8.81
CA TYR A 36 -24.10 -13.69 -7.56
C TYR A 36 -24.28 -12.17 -7.45
N SER A 37 -25.02 -11.55 -8.37
CA SER A 37 -25.13 -10.10 -8.49
C SER A 37 -25.51 -9.40 -7.18
N GLU A 38 -26.53 -9.90 -6.49
CA GLU A 38 -26.97 -9.39 -5.18
C GLU A 38 -25.91 -9.53 -4.09
N GLN A 39 -25.19 -10.66 -4.07
CA GLN A 39 -24.11 -10.88 -3.09
C GLN A 39 -22.93 -9.96 -3.37
N ILE A 40 -22.59 -9.76 -4.65
CA ILE A 40 -21.53 -8.86 -5.08
C ILE A 40 -21.86 -7.43 -4.63
N ARG A 41 -23.07 -6.93 -4.92
CA ARG A 41 -23.53 -5.59 -4.48
C ARG A 41 -23.47 -5.41 -2.97
N LYS A 42 -23.83 -6.46 -2.21
CA LYS A 42 -23.88 -6.41 -0.75
C LYS A 42 -22.51 -6.50 -0.09
N GLN A 43 -21.60 -7.33 -0.62
CA GLN A 43 -20.34 -7.68 0.05
C GLN A 43 -19.14 -6.90 -0.45
N TYR A 44 -19.14 -6.42 -1.70
CA TYR A 44 -18.00 -5.66 -2.21
C TYR A 44 -17.96 -4.25 -1.60
N PRO A 45 -16.78 -3.79 -1.13
CA PRO A 45 -16.63 -2.42 -0.66
C PRO A 45 -16.93 -1.44 -1.81
N GLN A 46 -17.83 -0.49 -1.55
CA GLN A 46 -18.16 0.58 -2.49
C GLN A 46 -16.90 1.38 -2.85
N THR A 47 -16.66 1.60 -4.15
CA THR A 47 -15.46 2.30 -4.66
C THR A 47 -15.32 3.71 -4.10
N ARG A 48 -16.43 4.40 -3.80
CA ARG A 48 -16.44 5.70 -3.11
C ARG A 48 -15.70 5.66 -1.77
N HIS A 49 -15.73 4.52 -1.08
CA HIS A 49 -15.08 4.34 0.23
C HIS A 49 -13.68 3.73 0.11
N MET A 50 -13.41 3.02 -0.98
CA MET A 50 -12.12 2.36 -1.27
C MET A 50 -11.78 2.50 -2.76
N PRO A 51 -11.27 3.67 -3.18
CA PRO A 51 -11.13 4.01 -4.60
C PRO A 51 -10.03 3.22 -5.33
N ARG A 52 -9.16 2.50 -4.59
CA ARG A 52 -8.13 1.65 -5.19
C ARG A 52 -8.09 0.28 -4.50
N ARG A 53 -8.62 -0.71 -5.21
CA ARG A 53 -8.56 -2.16 -4.91
C ARG A 53 -7.62 -2.78 -5.94
N VAL A 54 -6.54 -3.42 -5.46
CA VAL A 54 -5.44 -3.91 -6.33
C VAL A 54 -5.14 -5.39 -6.06
N SER A 55 -5.97 -6.05 -5.24
CA SER A 55 -5.76 -7.43 -4.82
C SER A 55 -7.07 -8.20 -4.94
N GLY A 56 -7.00 -9.38 -5.56
CA GLY A 56 -8.15 -10.25 -5.78
C GLY A 56 -8.94 -9.87 -7.03
N TYR A 57 -10.12 -10.49 -7.16
CA TYR A 57 -10.99 -10.35 -8.33
C TYR A 57 -11.99 -9.21 -8.10
N ASN A 58 -12.01 -8.19 -8.96
CA ASN A 58 -12.98 -7.09 -8.87
C ASN A 58 -14.31 -7.51 -9.52
N LEU A 59 -14.98 -8.52 -8.97
CA LEU A 59 -16.19 -9.08 -9.58
C LEU A 59 -17.35 -8.07 -9.70
N ASP A 60 -17.35 -7.03 -8.88
CA ASP A 60 -18.32 -5.95 -9.02
C ASP A 60 -18.18 -5.20 -10.33
N ASP A 61 -16.99 -5.11 -10.92
CA ASP A 61 -16.80 -4.50 -12.24
C ASP A 61 -17.48 -5.29 -13.38
N LEU A 62 -17.90 -6.53 -13.15
CA LEU A 62 -18.73 -7.27 -14.10
C LEU A 62 -20.20 -6.83 -14.09
N LEU A 63 -20.69 -6.16 -13.03
CA LEU A 63 -22.10 -5.80 -12.92
C LEU A 63 -22.56 -4.89 -14.08
N PRO A 64 -23.82 -5.02 -14.56
CA PRO A 64 -24.32 -4.24 -15.70
C PRO A 64 -24.20 -2.73 -15.48
N GLU A 65 -24.48 -2.24 -14.27
CA GLU A 65 -24.34 -0.83 -13.91
C GLU A 65 -22.89 -0.30 -13.93
N ARG A 66 -21.90 -1.20 -14.07
CA ARG A 66 -20.47 -0.88 -14.24
C ARG A 66 -19.96 -1.20 -15.64
N GLY A 67 -20.86 -1.58 -16.56
CA GLY A 67 -20.57 -1.78 -17.98
C GLY A 67 -19.79 -3.05 -18.30
N PHE A 68 -19.88 -4.09 -17.45
CA PHE A 68 -19.14 -5.36 -17.63
C PHE A 68 -17.65 -5.13 -17.98
N ASN A 69 -16.93 -4.41 -17.13
CA ASN A 69 -15.52 -4.10 -17.36
C ASN A 69 -14.64 -5.31 -17.04
N LEU A 70 -14.49 -6.19 -18.04
CA LEU A 70 -13.72 -7.43 -17.91
C LEU A 70 -12.24 -7.18 -17.66
N ALA A 71 -11.65 -6.13 -18.24
CA ALA A 71 -10.27 -5.77 -17.97
C ALA A 71 -10.05 -5.46 -16.48
N SER A 72 -10.90 -4.61 -15.88
CA SER A 72 -10.83 -4.25 -14.46
C SER A 72 -11.13 -5.42 -13.53
N ALA A 73 -12.08 -6.30 -13.90
CA ALA A 73 -12.41 -7.50 -13.14
C ALA A 73 -11.22 -8.48 -13.03
N LEU A 74 -10.39 -8.55 -14.07
CA LEU A 74 -9.20 -9.41 -14.13
C LEU A 74 -7.93 -8.73 -13.59
N CYS A 75 -7.90 -7.39 -13.52
CA CYS A 75 -6.80 -6.66 -12.87
C CYS A 75 -6.72 -7.04 -11.38
N GLY A 76 -5.58 -7.61 -10.96
CA GLY A 76 -5.40 -8.12 -9.60
C GLY A 76 -5.59 -9.63 -9.45
N SER A 77 -5.82 -10.36 -10.55
CA SER A 77 -5.85 -11.83 -10.54
C SER A 77 -4.48 -12.47 -10.31
N GLU A 78 -3.39 -11.71 -10.35
CA GLU A 78 -2.02 -12.18 -10.06
C GLU A 78 -1.62 -13.43 -10.88
N GLY A 79 -1.99 -13.46 -12.16
CA GLY A 79 -1.65 -14.55 -13.09
C GLY A 79 -2.53 -15.81 -13.01
N THR A 80 -3.51 -15.86 -12.09
CA THR A 80 -4.37 -17.05 -11.90
C THR A 80 -5.44 -17.23 -12.98
N CYS A 81 -5.89 -16.15 -13.62
CA CYS A 81 -6.94 -16.17 -14.63
C CYS A 81 -6.45 -15.86 -16.05
N MET A 82 -5.41 -15.05 -16.18
CA MET A 82 -4.88 -14.62 -17.47
C MET A 82 -3.39 -14.28 -17.38
N THR A 83 -2.71 -14.39 -18.53
CA THR A 83 -1.38 -13.82 -18.75
C THR A 83 -1.53 -12.61 -19.67
N VAL A 84 -1.07 -11.44 -19.20
CA VAL A 84 -1.10 -10.20 -19.99
C VAL A 84 0.12 -10.17 -20.89
N LEU A 85 -0.09 -10.05 -22.20
CA LEU A 85 0.99 -9.93 -23.20
C LEU A 85 1.28 -8.48 -23.55
N GLN A 86 0.25 -7.64 -23.60
CA GLN A 86 0.33 -6.22 -23.94
C GLN A 86 -0.72 -5.46 -23.14
N ALA A 87 -0.44 -4.21 -22.79
CA ALA A 87 -1.37 -3.31 -22.10
C ALA A 87 -1.25 -1.90 -22.69
N THR A 88 -2.39 -1.28 -22.97
CA THR A 88 -2.46 0.16 -23.28
C THR A 88 -2.80 0.90 -21.99
N LEU A 89 -2.00 1.90 -21.63
CA LEU A 89 -2.13 2.62 -20.37
C LEU A 89 -2.53 4.07 -20.62
N LYS A 90 -3.46 4.58 -19.81
CA LYS A 90 -3.72 6.02 -19.70
C LYS A 90 -2.58 6.62 -18.88
N LEU A 91 -1.81 7.51 -19.50
CA LEU A 91 -0.71 8.22 -18.83
C LEU A 91 -1.26 9.51 -18.21
N THR A 92 -0.57 9.98 -17.16
CA THR A 92 -0.77 11.32 -16.60
C THR A 92 0.38 12.21 -17.05
N ASP A 93 0.12 13.51 -17.18
CA ASP A 93 1.17 14.46 -17.53
C ASP A 93 2.25 14.50 -16.46
N ASN A 94 3.49 14.65 -16.90
CA ASN A 94 4.60 14.93 -16.00
C ASN A 94 4.62 16.42 -15.68
N VAL A 95 4.29 16.77 -14.44
CA VAL A 95 4.29 18.16 -13.98
C VAL A 95 5.68 18.79 -14.09
N ALA A 96 5.74 20.04 -14.57
CA ALA A 96 6.99 20.77 -14.79
C ALA A 96 7.60 21.30 -13.48
N HIS A 97 6.76 21.71 -12.54
CA HIS A 97 7.17 22.28 -11.25
C HIS A 97 6.61 21.47 -10.08
N ARG A 98 7.42 21.35 -9.02
CA ARG A 98 7.12 20.55 -7.83
C ARG A 98 7.53 21.31 -6.57
N THR A 99 6.65 21.33 -5.58
CA THR A 99 6.93 21.84 -4.24
C THR A 99 6.71 20.72 -3.23
N LEU A 100 7.76 20.35 -2.50
CA LEU A 100 7.74 19.36 -1.44
C LEU A 100 7.59 20.07 -0.08
N MET A 101 6.54 19.74 0.64
CA MET A 101 6.35 20.14 2.03
C MET A 101 6.58 18.93 2.94
N VAL A 102 7.41 19.09 3.98
CA VAL A 102 7.63 18.07 5.02
C VAL A 102 7.09 18.59 6.34
N VAL A 103 6.18 17.83 6.94
CA VAL A 103 5.53 18.16 8.21
C VAL A 103 5.92 17.14 9.28
N GLY A 104 6.50 17.61 10.38
CA GLY A 104 6.85 16.80 11.54
C GLY A 104 5.69 16.64 12.52
N PHE A 105 5.56 15.43 13.05
CA PHE A 105 4.59 15.04 14.08
C PHE A 105 5.26 14.23 15.18
N ASP A 106 4.71 14.27 16.39
CA ASP A 106 5.23 13.51 17.54
C ASP A 106 5.04 12.00 17.40
N ASN A 107 4.18 11.54 16.47
CA ASN A 107 4.05 10.14 16.11
C ASN A 107 3.21 9.97 14.83
N VAL A 108 3.35 8.81 14.20
CA VAL A 108 2.63 8.49 12.93
C VAL A 108 1.11 8.42 13.07
N ALA A 109 0.54 8.25 14.27
CA ALA A 109 -0.91 8.28 14.44
C ALA A 109 -1.45 9.71 14.35
N MET A 110 -0.76 10.68 14.97
CA MET A 110 -1.07 12.10 14.82
C MET A 110 -0.92 12.57 13.37
N ALA A 111 0.13 12.12 12.68
CA ALA A 111 0.26 12.34 11.24
C ALA A 111 -0.98 11.79 10.50
N GLY A 112 -1.42 10.58 10.86
CA GLY A 112 -2.63 9.96 10.32
C GLY A 112 -3.93 10.74 10.53
N ASP A 113 -4.07 11.52 11.59
CA ASP A 113 -5.27 12.35 11.82
C ASP A 113 -5.36 13.54 10.85
N HIS A 114 -4.23 13.99 10.32
CA HIS A 114 -4.15 15.15 9.43
C HIS A 114 -4.33 14.78 7.95
N VAL A 115 -4.26 13.50 7.61
CA VAL A 115 -4.38 12.98 6.24
C VAL A 115 -5.65 13.45 5.53
N PRO A 116 -6.86 13.44 6.15
CA PRO A 116 -8.07 13.91 5.47
C PRO A 116 -7.96 15.35 4.99
N LEU A 117 -7.49 16.27 5.86
CA LEU A 117 -7.30 17.68 5.53
C LEU A 117 -6.27 17.86 4.40
N ILE A 118 -5.18 17.12 4.46
CA ILE A 118 -4.08 17.21 3.49
C ILE A 118 -4.53 16.73 2.11
N ILE A 119 -5.30 15.64 2.04
CA ILE A 119 -5.82 15.11 0.76
C ILE A 119 -6.78 16.11 0.10
N GLU A 120 -7.57 16.85 0.88
CA GLU A 120 -8.45 17.92 0.36
C GLU A 120 -7.66 19.07 -0.30
N ALA A 121 -6.37 19.24 0.03
CA ALA A 121 -5.53 20.22 -0.65
C ALA A 121 -5.05 19.77 -2.05
N GLY A 122 -5.37 18.53 -2.46
CA GLY A 122 -5.07 18.03 -3.79
C GLY A 122 -3.58 17.80 -4.11
N PRO A 123 -2.73 17.30 -3.20
CA PRO A 123 -1.34 17.01 -3.54
C PRO A 123 -1.24 15.89 -4.59
N ILE A 124 -0.19 15.94 -5.42
CA ILE A 124 0.11 14.89 -6.40
C ILE A 124 0.76 13.67 -5.75
N ALA A 125 1.41 13.85 -4.60
CA ALA A 125 1.93 12.78 -3.77
C ALA A 125 1.79 13.12 -2.28
N LEU A 126 1.51 12.09 -1.48
CA LEU A 126 1.52 12.13 -0.03
C LEU A 126 2.18 10.84 0.42
N GLU A 127 3.16 10.95 1.31
CA GLU A 127 3.81 9.80 1.93
C GLU A 127 4.04 10.06 3.42
N ALA A 128 4.07 8.98 4.20
CA ALA A 128 4.34 9.06 5.63
C ALA A 128 5.51 8.18 6.02
N ILE A 129 6.33 8.70 6.94
CA ILE A 129 7.52 8.04 7.47
C ILE A 129 7.41 8.05 9.01
N ASP A 130 7.49 6.87 9.65
CA ASP A 130 7.55 6.73 11.11
C ASP A 130 9.01 6.71 11.60
N LYS A 131 9.23 7.14 12.85
CA LYS A 131 10.55 7.23 13.50
C LYS A 131 11.46 6.07 13.20
N ARG A 132 10.93 4.86 13.33
CA ARG A 132 11.71 3.63 13.23
C ARG A 132 12.35 3.43 11.86
N LEU A 133 11.81 4.05 10.80
CA LEU A 133 12.41 3.97 9.47
C LEU A 133 13.68 4.81 9.40
N PHE A 134 13.61 6.10 9.77
CA PHE A 134 14.75 7.01 9.69
C PHE A 134 15.73 6.85 10.86
N GLN A 135 15.29 6.33 12.01
CA GLN A 135 16.18 5.99 13.12
C GLN A 135 17.18 4.93 12.70
N HIS A 136 16.77 3.94 11.90
CA HIS A 136 17.70 2.96 11.38
C HIS A 136 18.75 3.59 10.47
N GLU A 137 18.36 4.54 9.61
CA GLU A 137 19.33 5.26 8.77
C GLU A 137 20.31 6.07 9.62
N ALA A 138 19.82 6.76 10.65
CA ALA A 138 20.65 7.48 11.62
C ALA A 138 21.64 6.54 12.34
N ASP A 139 21.15 5.39 12.84
CA ASP A 139 21.97 4.38 13.53
C ASP A 139 23.03 3.74 12.61
N GLN A 140 22.88 3.86 11.29
CA GLN A 140 23.81 3.36 10.28
C GLN A 140 24.63 4.48 9.62
N HIS A 141 24.56 5.72 10.12
CA HIS A 141 25.26 6.88 9.55
C HIS A 141 24.93 7.10 8.06
N MET A 142 23.67 6.86 7.69
CA MET A 142 23.18 7.02 6.33
C MET A 142 22.36 8.29 6.21
N ASN A 143 22.51 9.01 5.08
CA ASN A 143 21.71 10.19 4.74
C ASN A 143 21.73 11.30 5.82
N GLU A 144 22.80 11.43 6.59
CA GLU A 144 22.89 12.34 7.75
C GLU A 144 22.53 13.79 7.41
N GLU A 145 23.05 14.31 6.30
CA GLU A 145 22.72 15.66 5.80
C GLU A 145 21.21 15.84 5.55
N THR A 146 20.53 14.79 5.06
CA THR A 146 19.08 14.85 4.84
C THR A 146 18.33 14.81 6.16
N LEU A 147 18.75 13.95 7.09
CA LEU A 147 18.15 13.82 8.42
C LEU A 147 18.27 15.12 9.22
N GLU A 148 19.38 15.84 9.11
CA GLU A 148 19.59 17.15 9.75
C GLU A 148 18.65 18.23 9.21
N GLN A 149 18.24 18.13 7.94
CA GLN A 149 17.32 19.06 7.31
C GLN A 149 15.84 18.76 7.62
N MET A 150 15.53 17.59 8.17
CA MET A 150 14.15 17.22 8.51
C MET A 150 13.61 18.11 9.65
N PRO A 151 12.30 18.41 9.65
CA PRO A 151 11.67 19.04 10.80
C PRO A 151 11.83 18.16 12.05
N LYS A 152 11.71 18.75 13.25
CA LYS A 152 11.63 17.93 14.46
C LYS A 152 10.35 17.10 14.43
N GLY A 153 10.44 15.83 14.82
CA GLY A 153 9.31 14.92 14.93
C GLY A 153 9.75 13.46 14.95
N ASP A 154 8.84 12.60 15.41
CA ASP A 154 8.96 11.14 15.40
C ASP A 154 8.12 10.53 14.26
N ALA A 155 7.53 11.37 13.41
CA ALA A 155 6.95 10.98 12.14
C ALA A 155 6.90 12.18 11.19
N PHE A 156 6.95 11.89 9.90
CA PHE A 156 6.91 12.90 8.84
C PHE A 156 5.78 12.59 7.86
N LEU A 157 5.09 13.65 7.41
CA LEU A 157 4.34 13.62 6.17
C LEU A 157 5.10 14.40 5.11
N MET A 158 5.40 13.74 4.00
CA MET A 158 5.98 14.32 2.80
C MET A 158 4.86 14.56 1.79
N ILE A 159 4.64 15.81 1.41
CA ILE A 159 3.49 16.26 0.63
C ILE A 159 4.02 16.98 -0.60
N GLU A 160 3.71 16.49 -1.79
CA GLU A 160 4.18 17.09 -3.04
C GLU A 160 3.01 17.73 -3.79
N PHE A 161 3.16 19.01 -4.14
CA PHE A 161 2.29 19.72 -5.07
C PHE A 161 2.98 19.81 -6.42
N GLY A 162 2.20 19.66 -7.49
CA GLY A 162 2.70 19.68 -8.86
C GLY A 162 1.84 20.57 -9.75
N GLY A 163 2.47 21.29 -10.67
CA GLY A 163 1.78 22.20 -11.58
C GLY A 163 2.67 22.72 -12.70
N GLU A 164 2.10 23.61 -13.51
CA GLU A 164 2.79 24.28 -14.63
C GLU A 164 3.62 25.48 -14.18
N ASN A 165 3.38 26.00 -12.98
CA ASN A 165 4.12 27.13 -12.42
C ASN A 165 4.59 26.85 -10.98
N ALA A 166 5.84 27.22 -10.68
CA ALA A 166 6.42 27.16 -9.35
C ALA A 166 5.69 28.06 -8.33
N GLU A 167 5.23 29.25 -8.74
CA GLU A 167 4.51 30.12 -7.79
C GLU A 167 3.18 29.50 -7.34
N ASP A 168 2.49 28.78 -8.22
CA ASP A 168 1.23 28.11 -7.90
C ASP A 168 1.43 26.91 -6.98
N THR A 169 2.48 26.09 -7.22
CA THR A 169 2.79 24.96 -6.33
C THR A 169 3.23 25.42 -4.95
N ASP A 170 3.98 26.53 -4.87
CA ASP A 170 4.36 27.17 -3.60
C ASP A 170 3.14 27.77 -2.89
N ALA A 171 2.22 28.41 -3.62
CA ALA A 171 0.99 28.96 -3.07
C ALA A 171 0.10 27.87 -2.47
N GLN A 172 -0.05 26.72 -3.15
CA GLN A 172 -0.78 25.56 -2.63
C GLN A 172 -0.17 25.05 -1.31
N ALA A 173 1.15 24.92 -1.26
CA ALA A 173 1.84 24.51 -0.05
C ALA A 173 1.63 25.51 1.11
N ARG A 174 1.76 26.82 0.84
CA ARG A 174 1.52 27.88 1.83
C ARG A 174 0.06 27.92 2.31
N GLN A 175 -0.89 27.68 1.42
CA GLN A 175 -2.31 27.58 1.79
C GLN A 175 -2.55 26.41 2.75
N LEU A 176 -1.94 25.25 2.48
CA LEU A 176 -2.04 24.09 3.38
C LEU A 176 -1.37 24.36 4.74
N ILE A 177 -0.24 25.08 4.78
CA ILE A 177 0.36 25.55 6.05
C ILE A 177 -0.66 26.36 6.85
N GLY A 178 -1.29 27.35 6.21
CA GLY A 178 -2.29 28.20 6.87
C GLY A 178 -3.50 27.40 7.39
N ARG A 179 -3.89 26.32 6.71
CA ARG A 179 -4.94 25.41 7.19
C ARG A 179 -4.47 24.59 8.40
N LEU A 180 -3.27 24.03 8.36
CA LEU A 180 -2.70 23.23 9.45
C LEU A 180 -2.47 24.06 10.72
N GLN A 181 -2.06 25.33 10.58
CA GLN A 181 -1.85 26.25 11.70
C GLN A 181 -3.14 26.65 12.43
N ARG A 182 -4.33 26.47 11.83
CA ARG A 182 -5.62 26.78 12.47
C ARG A 182 -6.19 25.62 13.28
N LEU A 183 -5.58 24.44 13.22
CA LEU A 183 -6.02 23.27 13.99
C LEU A 183 -5.53 23.35 15.44
N THR A 184 -6.36 22.95 16.39
CA THR A 184 -6.01 22.94 17.83
C THR A 184 -4.90 21.95 18.18
N ALA A 185 -4.74 20.88 17.40
CA ALA A 185 -3.59 20.00 17.44
C ALA A 185 -2.60 20.43 16.35
N HIS A 186 -1.61 21.25 16.72
CA HIS A 186 -0.64 21.75 15.76
C HIS A 186 0.38 20.66 15.39
N PRO A 187 0.81 20.60 14.11
CA PRO A 187 2.01 19.86 13.76
C PRO A 187 3.23 20.44 14.49
N ALA A 188 4.21 19.59 14.79
CA ALA A 188 5.36 19.97 15.61
C ALA A 188 6.21 21.05 14.92
N ILE A 189 6.55 20.85 13.64
CA ILE A 189 7.31 21.80 12.81
C ILE A 189 6.96 21.55 11.33
N ILE A 190 6.86 22.62 10.52
CA ILE A 190 6.69 22.54 9.06
C ILE A 190 7.95 23.07 8.35
N ARG A 191 8.43 22.33 7.34
CA ARG A 191 9.54 22.73 6.45
C ARG A 191 9.08 22.66 4.99
N LEU A 192 9.45 23.68 4.20
CA LEU A 192 9.17 23.75 2.77
C LEU A 192 10.46 23.56 1.97
N PHE A 193 10.40 22.70 0.97
CA PHE A 193 11.45 22.45 -0.01
C PHE A 193 10.85 22.69 -1.40
N THR A 194 11.31 23.74 -2.09
CA THR A 194 10.85 24.08 -3.45
C THR A 194 11.82 23.51 -4.48
N THR A 195 11.42 23.29 -5.73
CA THR A 195 12.34 22.86 -6.83
C THR A 195 13.66 23.64 -6.91
N ARG A 196 13.69 24.91 -6.51
CA ARG A 196 14.91 25.76 -6.48
C ARG A 196 15.86 25.46 -5.31
N ASN A 197 15.35 24.88 -4.23
CA ASN A 197 16.02 24.65 -2.95
C ASN A 197 15.86 23.21 -2.42
N THR A 198 15.33 22.28 -3.22
CA THR A 198 15.25 20.85 -2.85
C THR A 198 16.64 20.25 -2.94
N PRO A 199 17.21 19.73 -1.84
CA PRO A 199 18.40 18.91 -1.93
C PRO A 199 18.12 17.72 -2.85
N THR A 200 19.05 17.45 -3.76
CA THR A 200 19.05 16.26 -4.63
C THR A 200 18.89 14.96 -3.83
N ALA A 201 19.20 14.97 -2.53
CA ALA A 201 19.10 13.85 -1.59
C ALA A 201 17.67 13.47 -1.13
N PHE A 202 16.65 14.31 -1.34
CA PHE A 202 15.26 13.94 -0.99
C PHE A 202 14.62 12.97 -2.00
N GLY A 203 15.00 13.06 -3.27
CA GLY A 203 14.59 12.13 -4.32
C GLY A 203 14.89 10.66 -4.00
N PRO A 204 16.11 10.32 -3.52
CA PRO A 204 16.47 9.00 -3.01
C PRO A 204 16.08 8.74 -1.54
N CYS A 205 15.40 9.61 -0.82
CA CYS A 205 14.73 9.21 0.44
C CYS A 205 13.25 8.87 0.20
N ALA A 206 12.63 9.49 -0.81
CA ALA A 206 11.27 9.17 -1.26
C ALA A 206 11.19 7.91 -2.17
N LYS A 207 12.26 7.55 -2.88
CA LYS A 207 12.29 6.44 -3.86
C LYS A 207 12.69 5.04 -3.35
N PRO A 208 13.58 4.82 -2.36
CA PRO A 208 14.00 3.46 -1.97
C PRO A 208 13.17 2.85 -0.83
N ALA A 209 12.21 3.59 -0.27
CA ALA A 209 11.23 3.06 0.66
C ALA A 209 10.41 1.88 0.09
N TRP A 210 10.35 1.71 -1.23
CA TRP A 210 9.39 0.79 -1.86
C TRP A 210 9.85 -0.68 -1.95
N GLY A 211 11.12 -1.01 -1.68
CA GLY A 211 11.64 -2.37 -1.90
C GLY A 211 12.76 -2.84 -0.98
N ASP A 212 13.80 -2.03 -0.75
CA ASP A 212 15.12 -2.61 -0.42
C ASP A 212 15.73 -2.26 0.94
N ARG A 213 14.98 -1.65 1.86
CA ARG A 213 15.47 -1.43 3.24
C ARG A 213 14.45 -1.80 4.29
N PHE A 214 14.19 -3.10 4.40
CA PHE A 214 13.86 -3.69 5.70
C PHE A 214 15.16 -4.29 6.23
N PRO A 215 15.85 -3.61 7.15
CA PRO A 215 16.87 -4.29 7.93
C PRO A 215 16.10 -5.31 8.75
N ALA A 216 16.24 -6.59 8.41
CA ALA A 216 16.11 -7.60 9.43
C ALA A 216 17.10 -7.17 10.50
N ALA A 217 16.60 -6.75 11.67
CA ALA A 217 17.47 -6.56 12.81
C ALA A 217 18.31 -7.84 12.89
N ARG A 218 19.64 -7.72 12.73
CA ARG A 218 20.58 -8.86 12.82
C ARG A 218 20.64 -9.45 14.23
N THR A 219 19.62 -9.25 15.04
CA THR A 219 19.28 -10.12 16.14
C THR A 219 18.70 -11.41 15.56
N THR A 220 19.32 -12.54 15.90
CA THR A 220 19.08 -13.92 15.43
C THR A 220 17.65 -14.48 15.64
N THR A 221 16.65 -13.64 15.94
CA THR A 221 15.29 -14.04 16.30
C THR A 221 14.17 -13.21 15.65
N ALA A 222 14.46 -12.25 14.75
CA ALA A 222 13.41 -11.47 14.08
C ALA A 222 13.00 -12.11 12.73
N LEU A 223 11.74 -12.52 12.59
CA LEU A 223 11.13 -12.88 11.30
C LEU A 223 10.53 -11.62 10.67
N ALA A 224 11.14 -11.10 9.60
CA ALA A 224 10.55 -10.00 8.86
C ALA A 224 9.26 -10.47 8.14
N GLY A 225 8.18 -9.71 8.31
CA GLY A 225 6.94 -9.89 7.55
C GLY A 225 6.45 -8.54 7.07
N LEU A 226 5.92 -8.47 5.84
CA LEU A 226 5.37 -7.25 5.26
C LEU A 226 3.84 -7.36 5.19
N GLY A 227 3.15 -6.53 5.97
CA GLY A 227 1.71 -6.33 5.82
C GLY A 227 1.43 -5.17 4.87
N ARG A 228 0.40 -5.28 4.02
CA ARG A 228 -0.25 -4.13 3.39
C ARG A 228 -1.71 -4.15 3.78
N ARG A 229 -2.22 -3.03 4.26
CA ARG A 229 -3.65 -2.90 4.59
C ARG A 229 -4.16 -1.57 4.07
N ARG A 230 -5.39 -1.57 3.58
CA ARG A 230 -6.06 -0.42 2.95
C ARG A 230 -7.26 0.00 3.78
N GLY A 231 -7.44 1.31 3.96
CA GLY A 231 -8.53 1.88 4.74
C GLY A 231 -8.96 3.24 4.21
N ALA A 232 -10.15 3.70 4.62
CA ALA A 232 -10.62 5.04 4.31
C ALA A 232 -9.70 6.10 4.97
N ALA A 233 -9.33 7.14 4.22
CA ALA A 233 -8.44 8.21 4.68
C ALA A 233 -8.87 8.84 6.02
N ARG A 234 -10.19 8.96 6.25
CA ARG A 234 -10.76 9.49 7.51
C ARG A 234 -10.48 8.66 8.76
N LYS A 235 -9.99 7.43 8.64
CA LYS A 235 -9.81 6.50 9.76
C LYS A 235 -8.35 6.24 10.09
N VAL A 236 -7.41 6.91 9.44
CA VAL A 236 -6.00 6.51 9.40
C VAL A 236 -5.34 6.63 10.76
N GLY A 237 -5.48 7.75 11.45
CA GLY A 237 -4.92 7.91 12.80
C GLY A 237 -5.46 6.87 13.79
N ASN A 238 -6.79 6.70 13.86
CA ASN A 238 -7.41 5.68 14.72
C ASN A 238 -6.93 4.26 14.39
N TYR A 239 -6.85 3.94 13.11
CA TYR A 239 -6.40 2.64 12.65
C TYR A 239 -4.92 2.36 13.00
N VAL A 240 -4.04 3.37 12.89
CA VAL A 240 -2.66 3.27 13.36
C VAL A 240 -2.60 3.04 14.87
N ARG A 241 -3.44 3.73 15.66
CA ARG A 241 -3.53 3.52 17.11
C ARG A 241 -3.96 2.09 17.45
N ASP A 242 -5.01 1.58 16.82
CA ASP A 242 -5.54 0.23 17.04
C ASP A 242 -4.47 -0.83 16.76
N ILE A 243 -3.73 -0.68 15.65
CA ILE A 243 -2.64 -1.59 15.31
C ILE A 243 -1.48 -1.48 16.29
N LYS A 244 -1.08 -0.26 16.67
CA LYS A 244 -0.02 -0.07 17.69
C LYS A 244 -0.41 -0.70 19.02
N GLN A 245 -1.68 -0.61 19.42
CA GLN A 245 -2.21 -1.26 20.62
C GLN A 245 -2.17 -2.78 20.51
N LEU A 246 -2.57 -3.33 19.35
CA LEU A 246 -2.48 -4.76 19.08
C LEU A 246 -1.03 -5.26 19.21
N TYR A 247 -0.07 -4.57 18.59
CA TYR A 247 1.34 -4.95 18.65
C TYR A 247 1.91 -4.88 20.07
N LYS A 248 1.55 -3.85 20.84
CA LYS A 248 1.89 -3.77 22.28
C LYS A 248 1.36 -4.98 23.05
N SER A 249 0.11 -5.39 22.78
CA SER A 249 -0.51 -6.53 23.47
C SER A 249 0.15 -7.89 23.16
N THR A 250 0.80 -8.01 22.00
CA THR A 250 1.43 -9.25 21.54
C THR A 250 2.96 -9.24 21.65
N ALA A 251 3.54 -8.30 22.42
CA ALA A 251 4.99 -8.09 22.52
C ALA A 251 5.69 -8.02 21.15
N THR A 252 4.98 -7.49 20.16
CA THR A 252 5.43 -7.37 18.78
C THR A 252 5.82 -5.94 18.50
N SER A 253 6.85 -5.74 17.71
CA SER A 253 7.30 -4.43 17.25
C SER A 253 6.99 -4.27 15.76
N ALA A 254 6.60 -3.07 15.32
CA ALA A 254 6.37 -2.75 13.91
C ALA A 254 6.83 -1.34 13.56
N GLN A 255 7.22 -1.15 12.31
CA GLN A 255 7.48 0.14 11.68
C GLN A 255 6.27 0.55 10.85
N PHE A 256 6.11 1.82 10.51
CA PHE A 256 4.98 2.29 9.70
C PHE A 256 5.44 3.20 8.56
N MET A 257 4.98 2.93 7.35
CA MET A 257 5.29 3.72 6.16
C MET A 257 4.20 3.55 5.10
N GLY A 258 3.96 4.57 4.27
CA GLY A 258 3.16 4.44 3.04
C GLY A 258 1.73 5.00 3.09
N ILE A 259 1.52 6.23 3.56
CA ILE A 259 0.20 6.88 3.49
C ILE A 259 0.06 7.57 2.12
N SER A 260 -0.53 6.91 1.13
CA SER A 260 -0.75 7.53 -0.20
C SER A 260 -2.05 8.32 -0.25
N ALA A 261 -2.06 9.42 -1.02
CA ALA A 261 -3.11 10.44 -1.15
C ALA A 261 -4.54 9.92 -1.44
N ARG A 262 -4.71 8.65 -1.81
CA ARG A 262 -6.04 8.02 -2.02
C ARG A 262 -6.23 6.69 -1.33
N VAL A 263 -5.15 6.05 -0.85
CA VAL A 263 -5.20 4.81 -0.06
C VAL A 263 -4.03 4.79 0.90
N VAL A 264 -4.33 4.59 2.17
CA VAL A 264 -3.30 4.33 3.17
C VAL A 264 -2.82 2.90 3.01
N SER A 265 -1.53 2.74 2.71
CA SER A 265 -0.86 1.45 2.64
C SER A 265 0.09 1.34 3.81
N ILE A 266 -0.37 0.75 4.89
CA ILE A 266 0.48 0.59 6.07
C ILE A 266 1.41 -0.61 5.87
N HIS A 267 2.72 -0.35 5.82
CA HIS A 267 3.76 -1.38 5.89
C HIS A 267 4.23 -1.52 7.33
N GLY A 268 4.38 -2.75 7.83
CA GLY A 268 5.00 -2.98 9.13
C GLY A 268 5.76 -4.28 9.19
N SER A 269 6.98 -4.21 9.72
CA SER A 269 7.87 -5.33 9.99
C SER A 269 7.63 -5.86 11.39
N ILE A 270 7.05 -7.06 11.50
CA ILE A 270 6.86 -7.72 12.81
C ILE A 270 8.22 -8.26 13.27
N SER A 271 8.60 -8.01 14.52
CA SER A 271 9.65 -8.79 15.19
C SER A 271 9.01 -9.59 16.32
N ILE A 272 9.08 -10.91 16.23
CA ILE A 272 8.56 -11.83 17.25
C ILE A 272 9.72 -12.18 18.17
N TYR A 273 9.67 -11.74 19.42
CA TYR A 273 10.61 -12.20 20.44
C TYR A 273 10.13 -13.55 20.99
N SER A 274 10.93 -14.60 20.77
CA SER A 274 10.77 -15.84 21.54
C SER A 274 11.39 -15.62 22.92
N PRO A 275 10.62 -15.69 24.03
CA PRO A 275 11.20 -15.61 25.36
C PRO A 275 12.20 -16.76 25.54
N LYS A 276 13.34 -16.47 26.15
CA LYS A 276 14.44 -17.42 26.44
C LYS A 276 13.88 -18.76 26.93
N LYS A 277 14.53 -19.86 26.51
CA LYS A 277 14.30 -21.24 27.00
C LYS A 277 14.11 -21.22 28.53
N GLY A 278 12.88 -21.36 29.02
CA GLY A 278 12.61 -21.39 30.46
C GLY A 278 11.16 -21.11 30.88
N SER A 279 10.39 -20.28 30.16
CA SER A 279 8.99 -20.00 30.55
C SER A 279 8.02 -20.99 29.90
N LYS A 280 7.64 -22.03 30.65
CA LYS A 280 6.44 -22.84 30.36
C LYS A 280 5.21 -21.95 30.53
N ARG A 281 4.73 -21.36 29.43
CA ARG A 281 3.32 -21.04 29.12
C ARG A 281 3.31 -20.39 27.74
N ILE A 282 3.26 -21.23 26.71
CA ILE A 282 2.60 -20.81 25.47
C ILE A 282 1.14 -20.64 25.91
N ALA A 283 0.65 -19.39 25.93
CA ALA A 283 -0.78 -19.19 25.95
C ALA A 283 -1.32 -19.94 24.74
N THR A 284 -1.97 -21.07 24.99
CA THR A 284 -2.78 -21.77 24.00
C THR A 284 -3.75 -20.72 23.47
N LEU A 285 -3.44 -20.20 22.27
CA LEU A 285 -4.43 -19.56 21.43
C LEU A 285 -5.67 -20.46 21.48
N PRO A 286 -6.87 -19.95 21.81
CA PRO A 286 -8.07 -20.76 21.70
C PRO A 286 -8.05 -21.37 20.31
N ARG A 287 -8.32 -22.69 20.22
CA ARG A 287 -8.47 -23.45 18.98
C ARG A 287 -9.70 -22.98 18.19
N LYS A 288 -9.80 -21.67 17.95
CA LYS A 288 -10.60 -21.09 16.89
C LYS A 288 -9.61 -20.80 15.77
N PRO A 289 -9.77 -21.39 14.58
CA PRO A 289 -8.94 -21.00 13.46
C PRO A 289 -9.14 -19.49 13.26
N LEU A 290 -8.09 -18.70 13.45
CA LEU A 290 -8.02 -17.36 12.88
C LEU A 290 -7.85 -17.58 11.38
N ILE A 291 -9.00 -17.73 10.72
CA ILE A 291 -9.12 -17.86 9.27
C ILE A 291 -8.56 -16.57 8.69
N TRP A 292 -7.34 -16.65 8.16
CA TRP A 292 -6.83 -15.69 7.20
C TRP A 292 -7.71 -15.78 5.96
N TRP A 293 -8.60 -14.81 5.77
CA TRP A 293 -9.29 -14.62 4.49
C TRP A 293 -8.29 -14.04 3.49
N SER A 294 -7.65 -14.91 2.73
CA SER A 294 -7.32 -14.66 1.33
C SER A 294 -8.40 -15.38 0.53
N PRO A 295 -9.22 -14.72 -0.29
CA PRO A 295 -10.25 -15.43 -1.06
C PRO A 295 -9.57 -16.16 -2.21
N MET A 296 -9.08 -17.36 -1.94
CA MET A 296 -8.87 -18.38 -2.97
C MET A 296 -9.87 -19.52 -2.78
N ALA A 297 -10.37 -19.92 -3.94
CA ALA A 297 -11.50 -20.79 -4.17
C ALA A 297 -11.33 -22.20 -3.60
N GLY A 298 -12.46 -22.89 -3.56
CA GLY A 298 -12.64 -24.20 -2.95
C GLY A 298 -11.66 -25.28 -3.43
N ARG A 299 -11.59 -26.30 -2.58
CA ARG A 299 -10.83 -27.54 -2.74
C ARG A 299 -11.01 -28.13 -4.15
N CYS A 300 -9.90 -28.23 -4.87
CA CYS A 300 -9.63 -29.34 -5.79
C CYS A 300 -8.45 -30.14 -5.21
N PRO A 301 -8.54 -31.47 -5.09
CA PRO A 301 -7.46 -32.30 -4.54
C PRO A 301 -6.41 -32.59 -5.61
N GLY A 302 -5.12 -32.52 -5.23
CA GLY A 302 -4.01 -33.07 -6.02
C GLY A 302 -3.04 -32.02 -6.55
N ASN A 303 -2.04 -31.65 -5.74
CA ASN A 303 -0.62 -31.79 -6.07
C ASN A 303 0.23 -31.00 -5.07
N THR A 304 0.93 -31.77 -4.24
CA THR A 304 1.92 -31.31 -3.28
C THR A 304 3.22 -31.01 -4.00
N VAL A 305 3.63 -29.75 -4.08
CA VAL A 305 5.04 -29.38 -4.31
C VAL A 305 5.43 -28.33 -3.27
N MET A 306 6.07 -28.81 -2.19
CA MET A 306 6.71 -27.97 -1.19
C MET A 306 7.97 -27.33 -1.79
N ALA A 307 8.00 -26.00 -1.88
CA ALA A 307 9.23 -25.24 -2.03
C ALA A 307 9.97 -25.20 -0.67
N ARG A 308 10.92 -26.13 -0.49
CA ARG A 308 12.00 -26.06 0.51
C ARG A 308 13.30 -25.65 -0.19
N ARG A 309 14.11 -24.83 0.49
CA ARG A 309 15.52 -24.43 0.22
C ARG A 309 15.74 -23.16 -0.61
N VAL A 310 16.02 -22.06 0.09
CA VAL A 310 17.17 -21.17 -0.21
C VAL A 310 17.79 -20.77 1.13
N ALA A 311 18.70 -21.61 1.63
CA ALA A 311 19.64 -21.30 2.70
C ALA A 311 20.75 -22.34 2.62
N ASN A 312 21.83 -22.00 1.92
CA ASN A 312 23.20 -22.54 1.98
C ASN A 312 23.85 -22.42 0.60
N CYS A 313 24.53 -21.30 0.34
CA CYS A 313 25.63 -21.26 -0.62
C CYS A 313 26.52 -20.05 -0.31
N SER A 314 27.28 -20.13 0.78
CA SER A 314 28.38 -19.20 1.08
C SER A 314 29.25 -19.81 2.19
N ARG A 315 30.04 -20.82 1.83
CA ARG A 315 31.25 -21.31 2.50
C ARG A 315 31.72 -22.55 1.73
N GLU A 316 33.04 -22.68 1.58
CA GLU A 316 33.80 -23.70 0.84
C GLU A 316 34.06 -23.40 -0.64
N CYS A 317 35.05 -22.53 -0.87
CA CYS A 317 36.07 -22.74 -1.92
C CYS A 317 37.25 -21.80 -1.63
N THR A 318 38.05 -22.17 -0.63
CA THR A 318 39.47 -21.82 -0.55
C THR A 318 40.22 -23.14 -0.47
N ASP A 319 41.27 -23.24 -1.28
CA ASP A 319 42.30 -24.27 -1.33
C ASP A 319 41.96 -25.61 -2.01
N ARG A 320 42.31 -25.69 -3.30
CA ARG A 320 43.23 -26.72 -3.83
C ARG A 320 43.69 -26.37 -5.25
N ASN A 321 45.02 -26.25 -5.37
CA ASN A 321 45.90 -26.04 -6.53
C ASN A 321 45.93 -24.66 -7.18
#